data_AF-A0A933QEE9-F1
#
_entry.id   AF-A0A933QEE9-F1
#
_cell.length_a   1.000
_cell.length_b   1.000
_cell.length_c   1.000
_cell.angle_alpha   90.00
_cell.angle_beta   90.00
_cell.angle_gamma   90.00
#
_symmetry.space_group_name_H-M   'P 1'
#
loop_
_entity.id
_entity.type
_entity.pdbx_description
1 polymer ?
#
loop_
_entity_poly.entity_id
_entity_poly.type
_entity_poly.pdbx_seq_one_letter_code
_entity_poly.pdbx_strand_id
1 'polypeptide(L)'
;AQRLIEAVQSALKDDAPLLSTLERAHIDACVAKLQAVMMGDDRRAIDGAMDGLNKATAEFAARRMNQSVQRALAGKNVSELES
;
A
#
# COMPACT_ATOMS: atom_id res chain seq x y z
N ALA A 1 -6.31 8.30 -9.86
CA ALA A 1 -7.09 7.40 -8.99
C ALA A 1 -6.89 5.92 -9.33
N GLN A 2 -7.22 5.43 -10.54
CA GLN A 2 -7.07 4.00 -10.89
C GLN A 2 -5.67 3.40 -10.61
N ARG A 3 -4.61 4.06 -11.08
CA ARG A 3 -3.22 3.63 -10.83
C ARG A 3 -2.85 3.53 -9.34
N LEU A 4 -3.47 4.37 -8.49
CA LEU A 4 -3.25 4.33 -7.05
C LEU A 4 -3.86 3.05 -6.46
N ILE A 5 -5.08 2.69 -6.88
CA ILE A 5 -5.74 1.45 -6.45
C ILE A 5 -4.90 0.23 -6.83
N GLU A 6 -4.45 0.16 -8.08
CA GLU A 6 -3.62 -0.95 -8.57
C GLU A 6 -2.30 -1.07 -7.78
N ALA A 7 -1.63 0.05 -7.53
CA ALA A 7 -0.40 0.07 -6.74
C ALA A 7 -0.63 -0.41 -5.30
N VAL A 8 -1.71 0.05 -4.65
CA VAL A 8 -2.07 -0.37 -3.30
C VAL A 8 -2.43 -1.86 -3.27
N GLN A 9 -3.22 -2.35 -4.23
CA GLN A 9 -3.60 -3.77 -4.28
C GLN A 9 -2.39 -4.68 -4.51
N SER A 10 -1.45 -4.28 -5.39
CA SER A 10 -0.19 -5.02 -5.56
C SER A 10 0.61 -5.04 -4.27
N ALA A 11 0.74 -3.88 -3.61
CA ALA A 11 1.44 -3.78 -2.33
C ALA A 11 0.85 -4.69 -1.24
N LEU A 12 -0.49 -4.68 -1.13
CA LEU A 12 -1.23 -5.52 -0.18
C LEU A 12 -1.02 -7.01 -0.45
N LYS A 13 -0.83 -7.41 -1.70
CA LYS A 13 -0.59 -8.81 -2.08
C LYS A 13 0.81 -9.26 -1.71
N ASP A 14 1.81 -8.41 -1.99
CA ASP A 14 3.22 -8.75 -1.79
C ASP A 14 3.63 -8.73 -0.31
N ASP A 15 3.08 -7.79 0.45
CA ASP A 15 3.48 -7.54 1.85
C ASP A 15 2.29 -7.63 2.83
N ALA A 16 1.29 -8.47 2.51
CA ALA A 16 0.14 -8.76 3.37
C ALA A 16 0.49 -9.05 4.84
N PRO A 17 1.59 -9.76 5.16
CA PRO A 17 1.95 -10.05 6.55
C PRO A 17 2.32 -8.83 7.40
N LEU A 18 2.60 -7.67 6.80
CA LEU A 18 2.95 -6.44 7.54
C LEU A 18 1.73 -5.70 8.12
N LEU A 19 0.52 -6.18 7.78
CA LEU A 19 -0.75 -5.58 8.15
C LEU A 19 -1.50 -6.48 9.13
N SER A 20 -2.10 -5.85 10.13
CA SER A 20 -3.16 -6.48 10.92
C SER A 20 -4.43 -6.63 10.08
N THR A 21 -5.30 -7.55 10.50
CA THR A 21 -6.63 -7.73 9.89
C THR A 21 -7.44 -6.45 9.86
N LEU A 22 -7.32 -5.60 10.90
CA LEU A 22 -8.04 -4.33 10.98
C LEU A 22 -7.49 -3.30 9.99
N GLU A 23 -6.17 -3.16 9.91
CA GLU A 23 -5.51 -2.26 8.94
C GLU A 23 -5.84 -2.69 7.50
N ARG A 24 -5.81 -4.01 7.23
CA ARG A 24 -6.18 -4.55 5.92
C ARG A 24 -7.63 -4.22 5.57
N ALA A 25 -8.57 -4.48 6.47
CA ALA A 25 -9.98 -4.17 6.26
C ALA A 25 -10.20 -2.66 6.03
N HIS A 26 -9.47 -1.81 6.76
CA HIS A 26 -9.55 -0.36 6.59
C HIS A 26 -9.08 0.09 5.20
N ILE A 27 -7.93 -0.42 4.73
CA ILE A 27 -7.41 -0.09 3.39
C ILE A 27 -8.37 -0.60 2.31
N ASP A 28 -8.89 -1.82 2.44
CA ASP A 28 -9.86 -2.39 1.49
C ASP A 28 -11.13 -1.52 1.40
N ALA A 29 -11.63 -1.00 2.53
CA ALA A 29 -12.76 -0.07 2.56
C ALA A 29 -12.43 1.26 1.85
N CYS A 30 -11.23 1.80 2.04
CA CYS A 30 -10.78 3.01 1.35
C CYS A 30 -10.66 2.80 -0.17
N VAL A 31 -10.17 1.63 -0.60
CA VAL A 31 -10.11 1.25 -2.03
C VAL A 31 -11.51 1.18 -2.62
N ALA A 32 -12.44 0.47 -1.96
CA ALA A 32 -13.83 0.37 -2.41
C ALA A 32 -14.51 1.73 -2.51
N LYS A 33 -14.26 2.63 -1.53
CA LYS A 33 -14.76 4.01 -1.56
C LYS A 33 -14.21 4.78 -2.76
N LEU A 34 -12.90 4.69 -3.03
CA LEU A 34 -12.29 5.37 -4.18
C LEU A 34 -12.86 4.84 -5.50
N GLN A 35 -13.06 3.54 -5.63
CA GLN A 35 -13.70 2.94 -6.80
C GLN A 35 -15.13 3.46 -6.99
N ALA A 36 -15.92 3.53 -5.92
CA ALA A 36 -17.30 4.01 -5.99
C ALA A 36 -17.39 5.47 -6.43
N VAL A 37 -16.57 6.36 -5.86
CA VAL A 37 -16.60 7.79 -6.25
C VAL A 37 -16.03 8.03 -7.64
N MET A 38 -15.14 7.16 -8.13
CA MET A 38 -14.64 7.22 -9.51
C MET A 38 -15.70 6.91 -10.57
N MET A 39 -16.83 6.29 -10.20
CA MET A 39 -17.95 6.08 -11.12
C MET A 39 -18.82 7.34 -11.29
N GLY A 40 -18.65 8.34 -10.43
CA GLY A 40 -19.33 9.63 -10.55
C GLY A 40 -18.39 10.73 -11.06
N ASP A 41 -18.94 11.94 -11.19
CA ASP A 41 -18.23 13.09 -11.77
C ASP A 41 -17.77 14.12 -10.73
N ASP A 42 -17.92 13.82 -9.44
CA ASP A 42 -17.47 14.72 -8.36
C ASP A 42 -15.95 14.61 -8.15
N ARG A 43 -15.22 15.51 -8.80
CA ARG A 43 -13.77 15.68 -8.66
C ARG A 43 -13.33 15.82 -7.20
N ARG A 44 -14.08 16.57 -6.37
CA ARG A 44 -13.72 16.78 -4.96
C ARG A 44 -13.86 15.49 -4.16
N ALA A 45 -14.90 14.70 -4.44
CA ALA A 45 -15.07 13.40 -3.83
C ALA A 45 -13.94 12.43 -4.20
N ILE A 46 -13.50 12.44 -5.47
CA ILE A 46 -12.37 11.63 -5.93
C ILE A 46 -11.08 12.06 -5.23
N ASP A 47 -10.78 13.36 -5.17
CA ASP A 47 -9.57 13.87 -4.53
C ASP A 47 -9.55 13.55 -3.03
N GLY A 48 -10.69 13.70 -2.34
CA GLY A 48 -10.81 13.34 -0.93
C GLY A 48 -10.67 11.84 -0.67
N ALA A 49 -11.18 10.99 -1.56
CA ALA A 49 -11.00 9.54 -1.46
C ALA A 49 -9.55 9.10 -1.75
N MET A 50 -8.87 9.75 -2.70
CA MET A 50 -7.44 9.51 -2.94
C MET A 50 -6.59 9.90 -1.73
N ASP A 51 -6.84 11.05 -1.12
CA ASP A 51 -6.15 11.48 0.10
C ASP A 51 -6.42 10.51 1.27
N GLY A 52 -7.68 10.08 1.44
CA GLY A 52 -8.05 9.06 2.42
C GLY A 52 -7.30 7.74 2.23
N LEU A 53 -7.20 7.26 0.99
CA LEU A 53 -6.45 6.04 0.68
C LEU A 53 -4.95 6.20 0.91
N ASN A 54 -4.37 7.35 0.55
CA ASN A 54 -2.95 7.66 0.83
C ASN A 54 -2.66 7.64 2.33
N LYS A 55 -3.52 8.27 3.14
CA LYS A 55 -3.38 8.27 4.60
C LYS A 55 -3.50 6.87 5.20
N ALA A 56 -4.48 6.09 4.76
CA ALA A 56 -4.68 4.71 5.22
C ALA A 56 -3.49 3.79 4.89
N THR A 57 -2.74 4.10 3.83
CA THR A 57 -1.60 3.29 3.36
C THR A 57 -0.23 3.85 3.75
N ALA A 58 -0.15 5.03 4.37
CA ALA A 58 1.12 5.69 4.72
C ALA A 58 1.97 4.85 5.68
N GLU A 59 1.37 4.38 6.78
CA GLU A 59 2.05 3.53 7.76
C GLU A 59 2.49 2.19 7.14
N PHE A 60 1.65 1.61 6.28
CA PHE A 60 1.99 0.40 5.55
C PHE A 60 3.18 0.60 4.61
N ALA A 61 3.20 1.70 3.86
CA ALA A 61 4.31 2.05 2.98
C ALA A 61 5.63 2.23 3.76
N ALA A 62 5.58 2.86 4.94
CA ALA A 62 6.74 2.99 5.81
C ALA A 62 7.27 1.62 6.28
N ARG A 63 6.38 0.70 6.69
CA ARG A 63 6.76 -0.67 7.08
C ARG A 63 7.36 -1.45 5.91
N ARG A 64 6.77 -1.35 4.71
CA ARG A 64 7.32 -1.98 3.49
C ARG A 64 8.72 -1.46 3.17
N MET A 65 8.93 -0.15 3.28
CA MET A 65 10.25 0.45 3.04
C MET A 65 11.28 -0.06 4.05
N ASN A 66 10.94 -0.11 5.33
CA ASN A 66 11.81 -0.66 6.37
C ASN A 66 12.17 -2.13 6.09
N GLN A 67 11.18 -2.96 5.71
CA GLN A 67 11.42 -4.35 5.37
C GLN A 67 12.30 -4.50 4.11
N SER A 68 12.07 -3.68 3.09
CA SER A 68 12.89 -3.69 1.87
C SER A 68 14.35 -3.32 2.17
N VAL A 69 14.58 -2.32 3.04
CA VAL A 69 15.92 -1.92 3.47
C VAL A 69 16.58 -3.06 4.26
N GLN A 70 15.87 -3.68 5.19
CA GLN A 70 16.40 -4.82 5.95
C GLN A 70 16.76 -6.00 5.05
N ARG A 71 15.91 -6.35 4.07
CA ARG A 71 16.19 -7.40 3.10
C ARG A 71 17.40 -7.07 2.23
N ALA A 72 17.54 -5.82 1.77
CA ALA A 72 18.69 -5.39 0.97
C ALA A 72 20.01 -5.45 1.76
N LEU A 73 19.99 -5.06 3.03
CA LEU A 73 21.15 -5.17 3.92
C LEU A 73 21.50 -6.63 4.25
N ALA A 74 20.50 -7.48 4.47
CA ALA A 74 20.72 -8.92 4.70
C ALA A 74 21.25 -9.64 3.45
N GLY A 75 20.72 -9.33 2.26
CA GLY A 75 21.17 -9.92 0.99
C GLY A 75 22.61 -9.56 0.62
N LYS A 76 23.11 -8.39 1.05
CA LYS A 76 24.54 -8.05 0.93
C LYS A 76 25.46 -8.93 1.80
N ASN A 77 25.02 -9.35 2.98
CA ASN A 77 25.80 -10.27 3.82
C ASN A 77 25.77 -11.72 3.29
N VAL A 78 24.67 -12.13 2.65
CA VAL A 78 24.57 -13.48 2.07
C VAL A 78 25.39 -13.60 0.77
N SER A 79 25.53 -12.51 0.01
CA SER A 79 26.36 -12.49 -1.22
C SER A 79 27.87 -12.51 -0.96
N GLU A 80 28.33 -12.26 0.28
CA GLU A 80 29.73 -12.48 0.67
C GLU A 80 30.05 -13.94 1.06
N LEU A 81 29.04 -14.79 1.26
CA LEU A 81 29.22 -16.20 1.64
C LEU A 81 29.24 -17.18 0.45
N GLU A 82 28.99 -16.70 -0.78
CA GLU A 82 29.02 -17.51 -2.01
C GLU A 82 30.19 -17.14 -2.94
N SER A 83 31.37 -16.80 -2.40
CA SER A 83 32.60 -16.58 -3.20
C SER A 83 33.82 -17.27 -2.61
#